data_AF-A0A9W4NBL7-F1
#
_entry.id   AF-A0A9W4NBL7-F1
#
_cell.length_a   1.000
_cell.length_b   1.000
_cell.length_c   1.000
_cell.angle_alpha   90.00
_cell.angle_beta   90.00
_cell.angle_gamma   90.00
#
_symmetry.space_group_name_H-M   'P 1'
#
loop_
_entity.id
_entity.type
_entity.pdbx_description
1 polymer ?
#
loop_
_entity_poly.entity_id
_entity_poly.type
_entity_poly.pdbx_seq_one_letter_code
_entity_poly.pdbx_strand_id
1 'polypeptide(L)' 'MTKLQCLYYNTRFGKLNWGLSVPDTGRVLLGRPLNDYEFKSLSTLGWLTELLQAFFLAHDDIMHNSMTRRGQNSWYR' A
#
# COMPACT_ATOMS: atom_id res chain seq x y z
N MET A 1 -12.35 -15.99 -7.80
CA MET A 1 -11.62 -15.22 -6.76
C MET A 1 -12.52 -14.08 -6.30
N THR A 2 -12.80 -13.95 -5.01
CA THR A 2 -13.60 -12.83 -4.49
C THR A 2 -12.79 -11.53 -4.53
N LYS A 3 -13.45 -10.36 -4.61
CA LYS A 3 -12.78 -9.04 -4.64
C LYS A 3 -11.78 -8.85 -3.48
N LEU A 4 -12.09 -9.43 -2.32
CA LEU A 4 -11.22 -9.39 -1.14
C LEU A 4 -9.89 -10.14 -1.34
N GLN A 5 -9.89 -11.26 -2.07
CA GLN A 5 -8.68 -12.05 -2.31
C GLN A 5 -7.66 -11.29 -3.16
N CYS A 6 -8.13 -10.56 -4.18
CA CYS A 6 -7.28 -9.69 -5.01
C CYS A 6 -6.61 -8.60 -4.17
N LEU A 7 -7.39 -7.97 -3.27
CA LEU A 7 -6.88 -6.95 -2.36
C LEU A 7 -5.75 -7.49 -1.49
N TYR A 8 -5.98 -8.59 -0.77
CA TYR A 8 -4.98 -9.17 0.13
C TYR A 8 -3.73 -9.65 -0.60
N TYR A 9 -3.89 -10.20 -1.81
CA TYR A 9 -2.77 -10.71 -2.60
C TYR A 9 -1.82 -9.58 -3.04
N ASN A 10 -2.37 -8.50 -3.60
CA ASN A 10 -1.56 -7.42 -4.19
C ASN A 10 -1.02 -6.42 -3.16
N THR A 11 -1.66 -6.31 -1.99
CA THR A 11 -1.29 -5.32 -0.97
C THR A 11 -0.34 -5.86 0.09
N ARG A 12 -0.37 -7.16 0.38
CA ARG A 12 0.56 -7.80 1.35
C ARG A 12 1.94 -8.04 0.75
N PHE A 13 2.92 -8.28 1.63
CA PHE A 13 4.33 -8.57 1.28
C PHE A 13 5.10 -7.42 0.60
N GLY A 14 4.55 -6.21 0.60
CA GLY A 14 5.28 -5.00 0.26
C GLY A 14 6.16 -4.50 1.41
N LYS A 15 7.07 -3.57 1.13
CA LYS A 15 7.92 -2.93 2.15
C LYS A 15 7.17 -1.93 3.05
N LEU A 16 5.94 -1.56 2.67
CA LEU A 16 5.08 -0.58 3.36
C LEU A 16 5.70 0.82 3.49
N ASN A 17 6.71 1.13 2.67
CA ASN A 17 7.42 2.41 2.74
C ASN A 17 6.49 3.61 2.51
N TRP A 18 5.45 3.46 1.68
CA TRP A 18 4.56 4.56 1.33
C TRP A 18 3.45 4.70 2.38
N GLY A 19 2.98 3.57 2.93
CA GLY A 19 2.04 3.59 4.04
C GLY A 19 2.62 4.17 5.32
N LEU A 20 3.88 3.84 5.63
CA LEU A 20 4.56 4.32 6.85
C LEU A 20 5.08 5.76 6.73
N SER A 21 5.41 6.22 5.52
CA SER A 21 5.91 7.59 5.33
C SER A 21 4.86 8.65 5.64
N VAL A 22 3.56 8.36 5.49
CA VAL A 22 2.47 9.31 5.74
C VAL A 22 2.40 9.74 7.22
N PRO A 23 2.23 8.84 8.20
CA PRO A 23 2.24 9.25 9.61
C PRO A 23 3.60 9.79 10.06
N ASP A 24 4.72 9.27 9.53
CA ASP A 24 6.05 9.80 9.88
C ASP A 24 6.23 11.25 9.39
N THR A 25 5.83 11.53 8.15
CA THR A 25 5.85 12.89 7.59
C THR A 25 4.92 13.82 8.38
N GLY A 26 3.71 13.36 8.73
CA GLY A 26 2.79 14.15 9.56
C GLY A 26 3.40 14.54 10.91
N ARG A 27 4.09 13.60 11.57
CA ARG A 27 4.82 13.86 12.83
C ARG A 27 5.92 14.90 12.64
N VAL A 28 6.72 14.78 11.57
CA VAL A 28 7.80 15.71 11.24
C VAL A 28 7.27 17.12 10.96
N LEU A 29 6.21 17.23 10.15
CA LEU A 29 5.61 18.50 9.76
C LEU A 29 4.97 19.25 10.94
N LEU A 30 4.35 18.52 11.87
CA LEU A 30 3.75 19.12 13.07
C LEU A 30 4.80 19.46 14.14
N GLY A 31 6.02 18.93 14.04
CA GLY A 31 7.08 19.16 15.03
C GLY A 31 6.75 18.61 16.43
N ARG A 32 5.76 17.72 16.54
CA ARG A 32 5.31 17.11 17.80
C ARG A 32 4.79 15.69 17.58
N PRO A 33 4.66 14.89 18.65
CA PRO A 33 3.95 13.62 18.58
C PRO A 33 2.51 13.80 18.07
N LEU A 34 2.05 12.83 17.30
CA LEU A 34 0.65 12.74 16.85
C LEU A 34 -0.23 12.33 18.02
N ASN A 35 -1.41 12.93 18.14
CA ASN A 35 -2.44 12.38 19.01
C ASN A 35 -3.13 11.16 18.36
N ASP A 36 -3.94 10.43 19.12
CA ASP A 36 -4.58 9.20 18.64
C ASP A 36 -5.45 9.41 17.39
N TYR A 37 -6.13 10.56 17.30
CA TYR A 37 -6.98 10.89 16.16
C TYR A 37 -6.15 11.16 14.90
N GLU A 38 -5.08 11.94 15.02
CA GLU A 38 -4.16 12.24 13.93
C GLU A 38 -3.44 10.97 13.46
N PHE A 39 -2.94 10.16 14.40
CA PHE A 39 -2.26 8.92 14.09
C PHE A 39 -3.20 7.96 13.34
N LYS A 40 -4.44 7.79 13.81
CA LYS A 40 -5.44 6.96 13.13
C LYS A 40 -5.76 7.48 11.73
N SER A 41 -5.96 8.78 11.58
CA SER A 41 -6.32 9.39 10.29
C SER A 41 -5.17 9.29 9.28
N LEU A 42 -3.95 9.62 9.69
CA LEU A 42 -2.76 9.53 8.84
C LEU A 42 -2.40 8.07 8.50
N SER A 43 -2.57 7.14 9.44
CA SER A 43 -2.38 5.71 9.16
C SER A 43 -3.42 5.18 8.18
N THR A 44 -4.67 5.64 8.27
CA THR A 44 -5.72 5.30 7.31
C THR A 44 -5.35 5.83 5.92
N LEU A 45 -4.88 7.06 5.82
CA LEU A 45 -4.39 7.64 4.57
C LEU A 45 -3.19 6.85 4.01
N GLY A 46 -2.24 6.46 4.85
CA GLY A 46 -1.10 5.61 4.45
C GLY A 46 -1.56 4.27 3.85
N TRP A 47 -2.57 3.63 4.43
CA TRP A 47 -3.17 2.43 3.84
C TRP A 47 -3.82 2.71 2.49
N LEU A 48 -4.54 3.82 2.33
CA LEU A 48 -5.12 4.20 1.02
C LEU A 48 -4.02 4.40 -0.04
N THR A 49 -2.86 4.95 0.34
CA THR A 49 -1.70 5.08 -0.55
C THR A 49 -1.12 3.72 -0.97
N GLU A 50 -1.01 2.75 -0.05
CA GLU A 50 -0.58 1.39 -0.38
C GLU A 50 -1.61 0.65 -1.27
N LEU A 51 -2.91 0.90 -1.07
CA LEU A 51 -3.96 0.36 -1.94
C LEU A 51 -3.82 0.91 -3.37
N LEU A 52 -3.58 2.21 -3.51
CA LEU A 52 -3.35 2.85 -4.79
C LEU A 52 -2.09 2.31 -5.47
N GLN A 53 -1.02 2.10 -4.70
CA GLN A 53 0.23 1.50 -5.21
C GLN A 53 0.00 0.06 -5.70
N ALA A 54 -0.75 -0.76 -4.95
CA ALA A 54 -1.10 -2.11 -5.36
C ALA A 54 -1.95 -2.14 -6.65
N PHE A 55 -2.87 -1.17 -6.83
CA PHE A 55 -3.63 -1.02 -8.07
C PHE A 55 -2.71 -0.77 -9.27
N PHE A 56 -1.77 0.17 -9.16
CA PHE A 56 -0.84 0.46 -10.24
C PHE A 56 0.08 -0.72 -10.56
N LEU A 57 0.58 -1.43 -9.55
CA LEU A 57 1.42 -2.62 -9.75
C LEU A 57 0.68 -3.75 -10.45
N ALA A 58 -0.58 -4.00 -10.08
CA ALA A 58 -1.38 -5.03 -10.74
C ALA A 58 -1.64 -4.69 -12.21
N HIS A 59 -1.89 -3.40 -12.51
CA HIS A 59 -2.06 -2.94 -13.88
C HIS A 59 -0.75 -3.01 -14.69
N ASP A 60 0.36 -2.59 -14.09
CA ASP A 60 1.72 -2.69 -14.64
C ASP A 60 2.08 -4.13 -15.02
N ASP A 61 1.79 -5.09 -14.14
CA ASP A 61 2.01 -6.51 -14.41
C ASP A 61 1.24 -7.01 -15.64
N ILE A 62 0.00 -6.55 -15.83
CA ILE A 62 -0.83 -6.89 -16.99
C ILE A 62 -0.25 -6.24 -18.26
N MET A 63 0.07 -4.94 -18.21
CA MET A 63 0.60 -4.18 -19.36
C MET A 63 1.92 -4.77 -19.87
N HIS A 64 2.79 -5.22 -18.95
CA HIS A 64 4.13 -5.71 -19.29
C HIS A 64 4.23 -7.24 -19.33
N ASN A 65 3.13 -7.95 -19.19
CA ASN A 65 3.12 -9.41 -19.10
C ASN A 65 4.07 -9.98 -18.03
N SER A 66 4.23 -9.27 -16.92
CA SER A 66 5.11 -9.67 -15.83
C SER A 66 4.66 -11.00 -15.22
N MET A 67 5.61 -11.91 -14.99
CA MET A 67 5.30 -13.23 -14.43
C MET A 67 5.30 -13.25 -12.90
N THR A 68 6.08 -12.38 -12.26
CA THR A 68 6.27 -12.39 -10.81
C THR A 68 6.27 -10.98 -10.22
N ARG A 69 5.73 -10.86 -9.00
CA ARG A 69 5.69 -9.64 -8.20
C ARG A 69 5.78 -9.99 -6.72
N ARG A 70 6.60 -9.25 -5.97
CA ARG A 70 6.81 -9.45 -4.51
C ARG A 70 7.15 -10.90 -4.14
N GLY A 71 7.91 -11.60 -5.00
CA GLY A 71 8.31 -12.99 -4.78
C GLY A 71 7.22 -14.04 -5.02
N GLN A 72 6.08 -13.67 -5.60
CA GLN A 72 4.97 -14.55 -5.97
C GLN A 72 4.60 -14.36 -7.45
N ASN A 73 3.75 -15.22 -8.00
CA ASN A 73 3.22 -15.04 -9.35
C ASN A 73 2.41 -13.74 -9.44
N SER A 74 2.41 -13.07 -10.59
CA SER A 74 1.56 -11.90 -10.78
C SER A 74 0.08 -12.29 -10.75
N TRP A 75 -0.75 -11.50 -10.06
CA TRP A 75 -2.13 -11.87 -9.72
C TRP A 75 -3.03 -12.25 -10.91
N TYR A 76 -2.78 -11.68 -12.10
CA TYR A 76 -3.59 -11.92 -13.29
C TYR A 76 -3.30 -13.28 -13.98
N ARG A 77 -2.26 -13.98 -13.52
CA ARG A 77 -1.86 -15.32 -13.97
C ARG A 77 -2.43 -16.39 -13.05
#